data_AF-S8F7H5-F1
#
_entry.id   AF-S8F7H5-F1
#
_cell.length_a   1.000
_cell.length_b   1.000
_cell.length_c   1.000
_cell.angle_alpha   90.00
_cell.angle_beta   90.00
_cell.angle_gamma   90.00
#
_symmetry.space_group_name_H-M   'P 1'
#
loop_
_entity.id
_entity.type
_entity.pdbx_description
1 polymer ?
#
loop_
_entity_poly.entity_id
_entity_poly.type
_entity_poly.pdbx_seq_one_letter_code
_entity_poly.pdbx_strand_id
1 'polypeptide(L)'
;MPTPPLPTLSLPHNNETVITVKVLDEPTARTKGILEWMTDEPPARRLGNGQLISMRNSSGETGPGLLSAVADLRKHWITWTVSGGPARCHLSVPIPWAAMTGVEAVAHTRHYRSLPDLPAPHRHTLNIPHILDATQLESPYDTALDRSELDNLESRLQSITQKRWEWRPEGERVRRKRPDGKAPDKRERRGP
;
A
#
# COMPACT_ATOMS: atom_id res chain seq x y z
N MET A 1 -2.78 0.12 29.74
CA MET A 1 -1.64 0.66 28.98
C MET A 1 -2.12 1.95 28.33
N PRO A 2 -1.35 3.05 28.33
CA PRO A 2 -1.75 4.26 27.62
C PRO A 2 -1.82 3.99 26.11
N THR A 3 -2.90 4.44 25.46
CA THR A 3 -3.06 4.35 24.01
C THR A 3 -1.98 5.20 23.33
N PRO A 4 -1.20 4.65 22.38
CA PRO A 4 -0.18 5.42 21.69
C PRO A 4 -0.83 6.56 20.89
N PRO A 5 -0.20 7.75 20.84
CA PRO A 5 -0.75 8.88 20.10
C PRO A 5 -0.72 8.62 18.59
N LEU A 6 -1.59 9.32 17.86
CA LEU A 6 -1.52 9.34 16.40
C LEU A 6 -0.14 9.83 15.92
N PRO A 7 0.37 9.30 14.79
CA PRO A 7 1.67 9.70 14.26
C PRO A 7 1.60 11.14 13.74
N THR A 8 2.67 11.91 13.96
CA THR A 8 2.80 13.23 13.35
C THR A 8 3.06 13.09 11.85
N LEU A 9 2.13 13.59 11.05
CA LEU A 9 2.22 13.67 9.59
C LEU A 9 2.23 15.15 9.18
N SER A 10 3.11 15.53 8.26
CA SER A 10 3.34 16.92 7.86
C SER A 10 3.83 17.00 6.41
N LEU A 11 3.00 16.57 5.46
CA LEU A 11 3.23 16.90 4.05
C LEU A 11 2.80 18.34 3.74
N PRO A 12 3.49 19.03 2.81
CA PRO A 12 3.13 20.38 2.41
C PRO A 12 1.72 20.41 1.80
N HIS A 13 0.95 21.44 2.14
CA HIS A 13 -0.39 21.62 1.60
C HIS A 13 -0.30 22.20 0.18
N ASN A 14 -0.44 21.34 -0.81
CA ASN A 14 -0.34 21.62 -2.24
C ASN A 14 -1.72 21.84 -2.90
N ASN A 15 -2.73 22.29 -2.12
CA ASN A 15 -4.15 22.42 -2.51
C ASN A 15 -4.80 21.12 -2.97
N GLU A 16 -4.13 19.98 -2.76
CA GLU A 16 -4.66 18.67 -3.07
C GLU A 16 -5.66 18.23 -1.97
N THR A 17 -6.73 17.56 -2.38
CA THR A 17 -7.79 17.14 -1.44
C THR A 17 -7.28 16.09 -0.47
N VAL A 18 -7.26 16.43 0.82
CA VAL A 18 -6.93 15.51 1.92
C VAL A 18 -8.19 14.75 2.35
N ILE A 19 -8.15 13.43 2.34
CA ILE A 19 -9.26 12.57 2.76
C ILE A 19 -9.12 12.29 4.26
N THR A 20 -10.07 12.73 5.08
CA THR A 20 -10.10 12.34 6.49
C THR A 20 -10.54 10.88 6.62
N VAL A 21 -9.72 10.08 7.29
CA VAL A 21 -9.93 8.65 7.56
C VAL A 21 -10.09 8.48 9.06
N LYS A 22 -11.27 8.02 9.49
CA LYS A 22 -11.49 7.64 10.88
C LYS A 22 -10.86 6.28 11.15
N VAL A 23 -9.99 6.22 12.15
CA VAL A 23 -9.27 5.00 12.56
C VAL A 23 -9.63 4.61 13.98
N LEU A 24 -9.45 3.34 14.31
CA LEU A 24 -9.57 2.84 15.68
C LEU A 24 -8.57 3.55 16.60
N ASP A 25 -8.92 3.67 17.87
CA ASP A 25 -8.08 4.32 18.87
C ASP A 25 -6.80 3.51 19.17
N GLU A 26 -6.88 2.18 19.13
CA GLU A 26 -5.76 1.30 19.43
C GLU A 26 -5.11 0.76 18.13
N PRO A 27 -3.87 1.16 17.80
CA PRO A 27 -3.17 0.59 16.67
C PRO A 27 -2.63 -0.81 17.00
N THR A 28 -2.47 -1.62 15.98
CA THR A 28 -1.80 -2.92 16.09
C THR A 28 -0.31 -2.76 15.87
N ALA A 29 0.52 -3.35 16.74
CA ALA A 29 1.96 -3.39 16.55
C ALA A 29 2.32 -4.50 15.55
N ARG A 30 2.92 -4.13 14.41
CA ARG A 30 3.52 -5.09 13.46
C ARG A 30 4.96 -5.42 13.81
N THR A 31 5.51 -6.38 13.08
CA THR A 31 6.94 -6.73 13.11
C THR A 31 7.80 -5.47 12.95
N LYS A 32 8.87 -5.37 13.76
CA LYS A 32 9.79 -4.21 13.80
C LYS A 32 9.21 -2.93 14.41
N GLY A 33 8.12 -3.02 15.18
CA GLY A 33 7.57 -1.90 15.93
C GLY A 33 6.87 -0.84 15.08
N ILE A 34 6.52 -1.18 13.83
CA ILE A 34 5.71 -0.30 12.98
C ILE A 34 4.26 -0.39 13.44
N LEU A 35 3.66 0.76 13.73
CA LEU A 35 2.25 0.85 14.11
C LEU A 35 1.35 0.80 12.87
N GLU A 36 0.29 0.00 12.96
CA GLU A 36 -0.76 -0.14 11.96
C GLU A 36 -2.08 0.34 12.54
N TRP A 37 -2.65 1.36 11.91
CA TRP A 37 -3.96 1.89 12.24
C TRP A 37 -5.01 1.22 11.37
N MET A 38 -6.14 0.81 11.93
CA MET A 38 -7.24 0.19 11.18
C MET A 38 -8.37 1.20 10.99
N THR A 39 -8.91 1.30 9.78
CA THR A 39 -10.07 2.17 9.50
C THR A 39 -11.30 1.68 10.26
N ASP A 40 -12.03 2.59 10.92
CA ASP A 40 -13.22 2.29 11.74
C ASP A 40 -14.54 2.62 11.02
N GLU A 41 -14.53 3.64 10.16
CA GLU A 41 -15.68 4.08 9.38
C GLU A 41 -15.36 4.22 7.88
N PRO A 42 -16.35 4.04 6.99
CA PRO A 42 -16.15 4.28 5.56
C PRO A 42 -15.64 5.70 5.29
N PRO A 43 -14.54 5.88 4.54
CA PRO A 43 -14.06 7.19 4.12
C PRO A 43 -15.00 7.82 3.08
N ALA A 44 -14.91 9.14 2.89
CA ALA A 44 -15.74 9.88 1.94
C ALA A 44 -15.60 9.41 0.47
N ARG A 45 -14.47 8.76 0.14
CA ARG A 45 -14.22 8.09 -1.14
C ARG A 45 -13.25 6.93 -0.95
N ARG A 46 -13.21 5.99 -1.91
CA ARG A 46 -12.28 4.85 -1.88
C ARG A 46 -10.82 5.34 -1.83
N LEU A 47 -10.03 4.71 -0.96
CA LEU A 47 -8.64 5.05 -0.68
C LEU A 47 -7.68 4.28 -1.60
N GLY A 48 -6.81 4.99 -2.31
CA GLY A 48 -5.86 4.39 -3.24
C GLY A 48 -4.48 5.03 -3.19
N ASN A 49 -3.55 4.42 -3.92
CA ASN A 49 -2.18 4.91 -4.05
C ASN A 49 -2.14 6.36 -4.55
N GLY A 50 -1.22 7.16 -4.02
CA GLY A 50 -1.01 8.56 -4.40
C GLY A 50 -1.94 9.55 -3.72
N GLN A 51 -2.92 9.10 -2.93
CA GLN A 51 -3.87 10.02 -2.28
C GLN A 51 -3.34 10.56 -0.96
N LEU A 52 -3.64 11.84 -0.70
CA LEU A 52 -3.43 12.47 0.59
C LEU A 52 -4.55 12.10 1.58
N ILE A 53 -4.16 11.76 2.79
CA ILE A 53 -5.05 11.39 3.90
C ILE A 53 -4.70 12.15 5.18
N SER A 54 -5.68 12.28 6.06
CA SER A 54 -5.52 12.65 7.47
C SER A 54 -6.16 11.56 8.32
N MET A 55 -5.50 11.07 9.36
CA MET A 55 -6.08 10.09 10.27
C MET A 55 -6.70 10.80 11.47
N ARG A 56 -7.90 10.40 11.84
CA ARG A 56 -8.63 10.95 12.98
C ARG A 56 -9.13 9.83 13.89
N ASN A 57 -8.96 10.01 15.19
CA ASN A 57 -9.50 9.13 16.23
C ASN A 57 -9.98 9.97 17.43
N SER A 58 -10.24 9.37 18.60
CA SER A 58 -10.70 10.12 19.78
C SER A 58 -9.62 11.03 20.39
N SER A 59 -8.34 10.72 20.16
CA SER A 59 -7.21 11.49 20.68
C SER A 59 -6.86 12.74 19.86
N GLY A 60 -7.31 12.80 18.60
CA GLY A 60 -7.07 13.95 17.74
C GLY A 60 -7.08 13.62 16.26
N GLU A 61 -6.38 14.44 15.50
CA GLU A 61 -6.25 14.33 14.05
C GLU A 61 -4.79 14.60 13.64
N THR A 62 -4.29 13.85 12.66
CA THR A 62 -2.94 14.07 12.11
C THR A 62 -2.91 15.24 11.13
N GLY A 63 -1.72 15.68 10.74
CA GLY A 63 -1.60 16.43 9.49
C GLY A 63 -1.71 15.51 8.26
N PRO A 64 -1.48 16.05 7.05
CA PRO A 64 -1.57 15.29 5.81
C PRO A 64 -0.44 14.27 5.66
N GLY A 65 -0.78 13.05 5.26
CA GLY A 65 0.13 12.00 4.83
C GLY A 65 -0.27 11.41 3.47
N LEU A 66 0.65 10.69 2.83
CA LEU A 66 0.48 10.14 1.48
C LEU A 66 0.44 8.61 1.54
N LEU A 67 -0.61 8.01 0.96
CA LEU A 67 -0.67 6.59 0.66
C LEU A 67 0.28 6.27 -0.48
N SER A 68 1.35 5.50 -0.22
CA SER A 68 2.48 5.40 -1.15
C SER A 68 2.70 4.01 -1.77
N ALA A 69 2.39 2.95 -1.03
CA ALA A 69 2.57 1.58 -1.48
C ALA A 69 1.72 0.61 -0.64
N VAL A 70 1.37 -0.53 -1.21
CA VAL A 70 0.78 -1.65 -0.46
C VAL A 70 1.88 -2.37 0.31
N ALA A 71 1.74 -2.40 1.62
CA ALA A 71 2.63 -3.08 2.56
C ALA A 71 2.21 -4.53 2.81
N ASP A 72 0.91 -4.82 2.77
CA ASP A 72 0.34 -6.14 3.01
C ASP A 72 -1.02 -6.26 2.32
N LEU A 73 -1.35 -7.48 1.90
CA LEU A 73 -2.62 -7.79 1.26
C LEU A 73 -3.22 -9.04 1.92
N ARG A 74 -4.42 -8.89 2.44
CA ARG A 74 -5.17 -9.94 3.14
C ARG A 74 -6.53 -10.08 2.50
N LYS A 75 -7.26 -11.12 2.88
CA LYS A 75 -8.51 -11.46 2.22
C LYS A 75 -9.53 -10.32 2.24
N HIS A 76 -9.69 -9.65 3.38
CA HIS A 76 -10.67 -8.57 3.57
C HIS A 76 -10.06 -7.19 3.75
N TRP A 77 -8.73 -7.11 3.81
CA TRP A 77 -8.00 -5.90 4.19
C TRP A 77 -6.80 -5.68 3.30
N ILE A 78 -6.53 -4.41 3.00
CA ILE A 78 -5.30 -3.97 2.35
C ILE A 78 -4.59 -2.99 3.26
N THR A 79 -3.28 -3.17 3.43
CA THR A 79 -2.46 -2.31 4.29
C THR A 79 -1.60 -1.41 3.43
N TRP A 80 -1.76 -0.11 3.59
CA TRP A 80 -0.97 0.91 2.90
C TRP A 80 0.15 1.44 3.78
N THR A 81 1.30 1.74 3.18
CA THR A 81 2.33 2.59 3.79
C THR A 81 1.91 4.05 3.70
N VAL A 82 1.82 4.70 4.85
CA VAL A 82 1.58 6.14 4.97
C VAL A 82 2.93 6.84 5.16
N SER A 83 3.19 7.82 4.30
CA SER A 83 4.39 8.67 4.35
C SER A 83 4.01 10.11 4.71
N GLY A 84 4.98 10.91 5.15
CA GLY A 84 4.75 12.31 5.54
C GLY A 84 5.16 12.67 6.96
N GLY A 85 5.58 11.69 7.76
CA GLY A 85 6.09 11.91 9.13
C GLY A 85 7.53 11.41 9.32
N PRO A 86 8.13 11.67 10.49
CA PRO A 86 9.46 11.16 10.85
C PRO A 86 9.47 9.63 11.02
N ALA A 87 8.33 9.04 11.37
CA ALA A 87 8.13 7.61 11.47
C ALA A 87 7.20 7.12 10.35
N ARG A 88 7.51 5.95 9.79
CA ARG A 88 6.59 5.24 8.89
C ARG A 88 5.48 4.62 9.72
N CYS A 89 4.25 4.75 9.27
CA CYS A 89 3.12 4.01 9.83
C CYS A 89 2.32 3.35 8.69
N HIS A 90 1.46 2.42 9.07
CA HIS A 90 0.59 1.71 8.15
C HIS A 90 -0.88 2.04 8.42
N LEU A 91 -1.68 2.00 7.37
CA LEU A 91 -3.13 2.12 7.43
C LEU A 91 -3.75 0.87 6.80
N SER A 92 -4.51 0.11 7.58
CA SER A 92 -5.30 -1.03 7.11
C SER A 92 -6.71 -0.61 6.78
N VAL A 93 -7.08 -0.81 5.52
CA VAL A 93 -8.35 -0.40 4.93
C VAL A 93 -9.11 -1.64 4.47
N PRO A 94 -10.39 -1.79 4.80
CA PRO A 94 -11.24 -2.82 4.22
C PRO A 94 -11.27 -2.72 2.70
N ILE A 95 -11.21 -3.85 2.01
CA ILE A 95 -11.12 -3.86 0.54
C ILE A 95 -12.27 -3.11 -0.18
N PRO A 96 -13.52 -3.17 0.27
CA PRO A 96 -14.60 -2.34 -0.31
C PRO A 96 -14.32 -0.84 -0.29
N TRP A 97 -13.52 -0.36 0.67
CA TRP A 97 -13.16 1.05 0.83
C TRP A 97 -11.82 1.39 0.18
N ALA A 98 -11.15 0.42 -0.43
CA ALA A 98 -9.89 0.63 -1.12
C ALA A 98 -10.11 0.72 -2.62
N ALA A 99 -9.45 1.67 -3.28
CA ALA A 99 -9.33 1.76 -4.73
C ALA A 99 -8.07 1.00 -5.17
N MET A 100 -8.15 -0.33 -5.16
CA MET A 100 -7.08 -1.18 -5.69
C MET A 100 -7.02 -1.02 -7.20
N THR A 101 -5.82 -0.78 -7.74
CA THR A 101 -5.61 -0.62 -9.19
C THR A 101 -4.42 -1.47 -9.62
N GLY A 102 -4.35 -1.82 -10.91
CA GLY A 102 -3.18 -2.51 -11.44
C GLY A 102 -2.93 -3.89 -10.81
N VAL A 103 -1.65 -4.15 -10.46
CA VAL A 103 -1.16 -5.48 -10.06
C VAL A 103 -1.78 -5.97 -8.76
N GLU A 104 -2.07 -5.07 -7.82
CA GLU A 104 -2.63 -5.39 -6.50
C GLU A 104 -4.09 -5.84 -6.58
N ALA A 105 -4.90 -5.24 -7.46
CA ALA A 105 -6.25 -5.72 -7.75
C ALA A 105 -6.25 -7.12 -8.37
N VAL A 106 -5.41 -7.35 -9.40
CA VAL A 106 -5.27 -8.68 -10.02
C VAL A 106 -4.75 -9.71 -9.04
N ALA A 107 -3.74 -9.36 -8.24
CA ALA A 107 -3.19 -10.25 -7.22
C ALA A 107 -4.26 -10.63 -6.19
N HIS A 108 -5.06 -9.66 -5.73
CA HIS A 108 -6.15 -9.93 -4.80
C HIS A 108 -7.18 -10.90 -5.37
N THR A 109 -7.71 -10.61 -6.56
CA THR A 109 -8.73 -11.44 -7.22
C THR A 109 -8.21 -12.86 -7.46
N ARG A 110 -7.00 -13.00 -7.99
CA ARG A 110 -6.41 -14.31 -8.32
C ARG A 110 -6.05 -15.14 -7.10
N HIS A 111 -5.56 -14.49 -6.05
CA HIS A 111 -5.03 -15.17 -4.87
C HIS A 111 -5.98 -15.15 -3.68
N TYR A 112 -7.21 -14.65 -3.84
CA TYR A 112 -8.18 -14.42 -2.78
C TYR A 112 -8.27 -15.56 -1.76
N ARG A 113 -8.40 -16.81 -2.23
CA ARG A 113 -8.51 -18.00 -1.37
C ARG A 113 -7.23 -18.34 -0.60
N SER A 114 -6.09 -17.96 -1.14
CA SER A 114 -4.77 -18.18 -0.52
C SER A 114 -4.32 -17.04 0.37
N LEU A 115 -5.03 -15.90 0.38
CA LEU A 115 -4.70 -14.78 1.25
C LEU A 115 -5.05 -15.11 2.71
N PRO A 116 -4.29 -14.58 3.68
CA PRO A 116 -4.63 -14.72 5.09
C PRO A 116 -6.03 -14.21 5.40
N ASP A 117 -6.81 -15.02 6.11
CA ASP A 117 -8.21 -14.75 6.46
C ASP A 117 -8.35 -13.76 7.62
N LEU A 118 -7.34 -13.71 8.50
CA LEU A 118 -7.25 -12.73 9.58
C LEU A 118 -6.61 -11.44 9.07
N PRO A 119 -7.05 -10.24 9.52
CA PRO A 119 -8.19 -10.04 10.42
C PRO A 119 -9.53 -10.28 9.71
N ALA A 120 -10.54 -10.65 10.51
CA ALA A 120 -11.90 -10.87 10.05
C ALA A 120 -12.46 -9.64 9.29
N PRO A 121 -13.48 -9.81 8.42
CA PRO A 121 -14.10 -8.70 7.72
C PRO A 121 -14.53 -7.57 8.66
N HIS A 122 -14.41 -6.33 8.19
CA HIS A 122 -14.89 -5.17 8.93
C HIS A 122 -16.40 -5.26 9.19
N ARG A 123 -16.89 -4.83 10.37
CA ARG A 123 -18.32 -4.90 10.75
C ARG A 123 -19.28 -4.34 9.70
N HIS A 124 -18.93 -3.20 9.11
CA HIS A 124 -19.69 -2.52 8.04
C HIS A 124 -19.65 -3.22 6.68
N THR A 125 -18.88 -4.29 6.53
CA THR A 125 -18.76 -5.07 5.28
C THR A 125 -19.45 -6.44 5.36
N LEU A 126 -19.98 -6.81 6.54
CA LEU A 126 -20.63 -8.11 6.76
C LEU A 126 -21.93 -8.29 5.98
N ASN A 127 -22.52 -7.21 5.48
CA ASN A 127 -23.72 -7.23 4.64
C ASN A 127 -23.42 -7.53 3.16
N ILE A 128 -22.15 -7.62 2.76
CA ILE A 128 -21.79 -8.01 1.39
C ILE A 128 -22.15 -9.48 1.19
N PRO A 129 -22.96 -9.82 0.18
CA PRO A 129 -23.33 -11.20 -0.08
C PRO A 129 -22.10 -12.11 -0.21
N HIS A 130 -22.19 -13.31 0.37
CA HIS A 130 -21.16 -14.35 0.28
C HIS A 130 -19.80 -14.01 0.93
N ILE A 131 -19.65 -12.89 1.66
CA ILE A 131 -18.37 -12.51 2.28
C ILE A 131 -17.85 -13.55 3.30
N LEU A 132 -18.76 -14.31 3.93
CA LEU A 132 -18.44 -15.37 4.88
C LEU A 132 -18.49 -16.78 4.25
N ASP A 133 -18.81 -16.88 2.96
CA ASP A 133 -18.94 -18.16 2.27
C ASP A 133 -17.56 -18.69 1.85
N ALA A 134 -17.03 -19.64 2.62
CA ALA A 134 -15.75 -20.29 2.31
C ALA A 134 -15.78 -21.06 0.97
N THR A 135 -16.97 -21.40 0.45
CA THR A 135 -17.11 -22.16 -0.79
C THR A 135 -16.93 -21.29 -2.04
N GLN A 136 -16.99 -19.96 -1.91
CA GLN A 136 -16.83 -19.04 -3.04
C GLN A 136 -15.41 -19.14 -3.62
N LEU A 137 -15.34 -19.34 -4.95
CA LEU A 137 -14.10 -19.45 -5.71
C LEU A 137 -13.52 -18.07 -6.07
N GLU A 138 -14.40 -17.08 -6.23
CA GLU A 138 -14.08 -15.73 -6.70
C GLU A 138 -14.10 -14.72 -5.55
N SER A 139 -13.33 -13.64 -5.69
CA SER A 139 -13.39 -12.52 -4.76
C SER A 139 -14.80 -11.89 -4.79
N PRO A 140 -15.44 -11.66 -3.63
CA PRO A 140 -16.74 -10.98 -3.58
C PRO A 140 -16.62 -9.46 -3.81
N TYR A 141 -15.41 -8.94 -3.97
CA TYR A 141 -15.16 -7.52 -4.15
C TYR A 141 -14.97 -7.17 -5.61
N ASP A 142 -15.68 -6.12 -6.03
CA ASP A 142 -15.56 -5.58 -7.37
C ASP A 142 -14.25 -4.81 -7.53
N THR A 143 -13.43 -5.27 -8.47
CA THR A 143 -12.25 -4.56 -8.95
C THR A 143 -12.62 -3.85 -10.25
N ALA A 144 -12.45 -2.53 -10.30
CA ALA A 144 -12.77 -1.70 -11.46
C ALA A 144 -11.76 -1.86 -12.62
N LEU A 145 -11.43 -3.10 -13.00
CA LEU A 145 -10.51 -3.43 -14.08
C LEU A 145 -11.31 -3.86 -15.31
N ASP A 146 -10.97 -3.31 -16.47
CA ASP A 146 -11.49 -3.84 -17.72
C ASP A 146 -10.78 -5.14 -18.10
N ARG A 147 -11.40 -5.92 -19.01
CA ARG A 147 -10.89 -7.24 -19.42
C ARG A 147 -9.52 -7.15 -20.11
N SER A 148 -9.26 -6.08 -20.85
CA SER A 148 -8.01 -5.87 -21.58
C SER A 148 -6.86 -5.43 -20.67
N GLU A 149 -7.16 -4.65 -19.64
CA GLU A 149 -6.25 -4.29 -18.55
C GLU A 149 -5.88 -5.53 -17.75
N LEU A 150 -6.86 -6.41 -17.48
CA LEU A 150 -6.67 -7.63 -16.73
C LEU A 150 -5.61 -8.53 -17.39
N ASP A 151 -5.70 -8.82 -18.69
CA ASP A 151 -4.73 -9.67 -19.40
C ASP A 151 -3.29 -9.10 -19.36
N ASN A 152 -3.16 -7.79 -19.51
CA ASN A 152 -1.89 -7.08 -19.44
C ASN A 152 -1.29 -7.12 -18.04
N LEU A 153 -2.12 -6.89 -17.02
CA LEU A 153 -1.72 -6.88 -15.62
C LEU A 153 -1.40 -8.28 -15.11
N GLU A 154 -2.10 -9.31 -15.59
CA GLU A 154 -1.77 -10.70 -15.32
C GLU A 154 -0.40 -11.08 -15.87
N SER A 155 -0.13 -10.74 -17.13
CA SER A 155 1.18 -10.96 -17.75
C SER A 155 2.30 -10.27 -16.95
N ARG A 156 2.02 -9.06 -16.46
CA ARG A 156 2.96 -8.31 -15.61
C ARG A 156 3.13 -8.96 -14.23
N LEU A 157 2.06 -9.41 -13.59
CA LEU A 157 2.11 -10.13 -12.31
C LEU A 157 2.93 -11.41 -12.45
N GLN A 158 2.70 -12.19 -13.52
CA GLN A 158 3.49 -13.38 -13.84
C GLN A 158 4.98 -13.04 -14.04
N SER A 159 5.29 -11.96 -14.76
CA SER A 159 6.68 -11.53 -14.92
C SER A 159 7.33 -11.18 -13.58
N ILE A 160 6.59 -10.53 -12.67
CA ILE A 160 7.10 -10.18 -11.33
C ILE A 160 7.31 -11.42 -10.46
N THR A 161 6.37 -12.36 -10.46
CA THR A 161 6.46 -13.59 -9.66
C THR A 161 7.52 -14.55 -10.19
N GLN A 162 7.63 -14.69 -11.51
CA GLN A 162 8.65 -15.54 -12.15
C GLN A 162 10.06 -14.95 -12.04
N LYS A 163 10.22 -13.62 -12.12
CA LYS A 163 11.53 -12.96 -11.95
C LYS A 163 12.09 -13.04 -10.53
N ARG A 164 11.36 -13.61 -9.55
CA ARG A 164 11.69 -13.49 -8.13
C ARG A 164 11.89 -14.80 -7.37
N TRP A 165 12.55 -15.78 -8.00
CA TRP A 165 13.31 -16.83 -7.28
C TRP A 165 14.73 -17.05 -7.80
N GLU A 166 15.23 -16.21 -8.71
CA GLU A 166 16.69 -16.06 -8.89
C GLU A 166 17.25 -15.22 -7.73
N TRP A 167 17.21 -15.77 -6.52
CA TRP A 167 18.09 -15.32 -5.46
C TRP A 167 19.52 -15.57 -5.92
N ARG A 168 20.12 -14.59 -6.59
CA ARG A 168 21.58 -14.62 -6.77
C ARG A 168 22.18 -14.54 -5.37
N PRO A 169 22.91 -15.57 -4.92
CA PRO A 169 23.54 -15.56 -3.61
C PRO A 169 24.43 -14.32 -3.50
N GLU A 170 24.59 -13.79 -2.29
CA GLU A 170 25.21 -12.47 -2.04
C GLU A 170 26.62 -12.33 -2.64
N GLY A 171 27.31 -13.45 -2.90
CA GLY A 171 28.61 -13.51 -3.59
C GLY A 171 28.57 -13.29 -5.11
N GLU A 172 27.41 -13.35 -5.76
CA GLU A 172 27.25 -13.20 -7.21
C GLU A 172 26.70 -11.81 -7.61
N ARG A 173 26.51 -10.93 -6.62
CA ARG A 173 26.41 -9.48 -6.84
C ARG A 173 27.78 -8.94 -7.25
N VAL A 174 28.25 -9.36 -8.41
CA VAL A 174 29.40 -8.76 -9.08
C VAL A 174 29.10 -7.27 -9.12
N ARG A 175 29.85 -6.49 -8.31
CA ARG A 175 29.91 -5.04 -8.38
C ARG A 175 29.97 -4.73 -9.86
N ARG A 176 28.91 -4.14 -10.42
CA ARG A 176 29.02 -3.44 -11.70
C ARG A 176 30.06 -2.37 -11.44
N LYS A 177 31.34 -2.71 -11.67
CA LYS A 177 32.42 -1.74 -11.75
C LYS A 177 31.89 -0.75 -12.77
N ARG A 178 31.59 0.46 -12.31
CA ARG A 178 31.39 1.57 -13.23
C ARG A 178 32.58 1.48 -14.19
N PRO A 179 32.37 1.43 -15.51
CA PRO A 179 33.48 1.47 -16.44
C PRO A 179 34.32 2.67 -16.05
N ASP A 180 35.56 2.39 -15.65
CA ASP A 180 36.49 3.39 -15.15
C ASP A 180 36.52 4.56 -16.13
N GLY A 181 36.39 5.74 -15.56
CA GLY A 181 36.11 6.96 -16.28
C GLY A 181 37.07 7.18 -17.45
N LYS A 182 36.48 7.35 -18.64
CA LYS A 182 37.08 8.23 -19.63
C LYS A 182 36.82 9.66 -19.14
N ALA A 183 37.82 10.25 -18.50
CA ALA A 183 37.77 11.64 -18.05
C ALA A 183 37.42 12.55 -19.24
N PRO A 184 36.54 13.55 -19.07
CA PRO A 184 36.34 14.57 -20.09
C PRO A 184 37.64 15.36 -20.26
N ASP A 185 38.19 15.29 -21.47
CA ASP A 185 39.35 16.05 -21.93
C ASP A 185 39.08 17.55 -21.78
N LYS A 186 39.71 18.19 -20.79
CA LYS A 186 39.69 19.63 -20.58
C LYS A 186 40.58 20.29 -21.63
N ARG A 187 40.13 20.35 -22.89
CA ARG A 187 40.69 21.28 -23.88
C ARG A 187 40.22 22.70 -23.57
N GLU A 188 41.02 23.35 -22.71
CA GLU A 188 41.68 24.61 -23.00
C GLU A 188 40.99 25.50 -24.06
N ARG A 189 40.17 26.44 -23.57
CA ARG A 189 39.84 27.67 -24.30
C ARG A 189 40.42 28.85 -23.54
N ARG A 190 41.67 29.17 -23.88
CA ARG A 190 42.24 30.50 -23.65
C ARG A 190 41.97 31.36 -24.89
N GLY A 191 41.54 32.59 -24.62
CA GLY A 191 41.78 33.76 -25.45
C GLY A 191 40.50 34.45 -25.92
N PRO A 192 40.60 35.74 -26.33
CA PRO A 192 41.61 36.76 -26.04
C PRO A 192 41.19 37.71 -24.90
#